data_AF-A0A2G2CR36-F1
#
_entry.id   AF-A0A2G2CR36-F1
#
_cell.length_a   1.000
_cell.length_b   1.000
_cell.length_c   1.000
_cell.angle_alpha   90.00
_cell.angle_beta   90.00
_cell.angle_gamma   90.00
#
_symmetry.space_group_name_H-M   'P 1'
#
loop_
_entity.id
_entity.type
_entity.pdbx_description
1 polymer ?
#
loop_
_entity_poly.entity_id
_entity_poly.type
_entity_poly.pdbx_seq_one_letter_code
_entity_poly.pdbx_strand_id
1 'polypeptide(L)'
;MKKQFFSLALWMFFGFVLVKAIDSVLSFIVYAYLHLGFWQEFSVLFLSYSIPILALAVYALTILFFIKQLKLISINFDLQRAKFPLFLYLSAVVIAILLNPLQSKFTGWYAETFSSRETIYKFEDILSLYGITNASTVICAWVAIIVLSIYFYRIYKKSELEIKQ
;
A
#
# COMPACT_ATOMS: atom_id res chain seq x y z
N MET A 1 6.30 -30.12 -7.89
CA MET A 1 5.01 -30.02 -7.17
C MET A 1 5.08 -29.12 -5.93
N LYS A 2 5.39 -29.62 -4.72
CA LYS A 2 5.30 -28.81 -3.47
C LYS A 2 6.11 -27.49 -3.52
N LYS A 3 7.32 -27.51 -4.09
CA LYS A 3 8.20 -26.34 -4.15
C LYS A 3 7.67 -25.20 -5.04
N GLN A 4 7.01 -25.52 -6.16
CA GLN A 4 6.44 -24.49 -7.06
C GLN A 4 5.21 -23.84 -6.45
N PHE A 5 4.30 -24.64 -5.87
CA PHE A 5 3.14 -24.12 -5.14
C PHE A 5 3.57 -23.27 -3.94
N PHE A 6 4.57 -23.74 -3.18
CA PHE A 6 5.14 -22.98 -2.07
C PHE A 6 5.75 -21.65 -2.54
N SER A 7 6.49 -21.66 -3.64
CA SER A 7 7.06 -20.43 -4.20
C SER A 7 5.97 -19.45 -4.66
N LEU A 8 4.91 -19.93 -5.32
CA LEU A 8 3.80 -19.08 -5.76
C LEU A 8 3.07 -18.47 -4.55
N ALA A 9 2.81 -19.27 -3.51
CA ALA A 9 2.22 -18.79 -2.27
C ALA A 9 3.11 -17.74 -1.60
N LEU A 10 4.42 -17.95 -1.57
CA LEU A 10 5.37 -16.98 -1.02
C LEU A 10 5.35 -15.65 -1.79
N TRP A 11 5.28 -15.69 -3.12
CA TRP A 11 5.08 -14.50 -3.94
C TRP A 11 3.75 -13.81 -3.66
N MET A 12 2.67 -14.58 -3.50
CA MET A 12 1.37 -14.04 -3.13
C MET A 12 1.41 -13.31 -1.78
N PHE A 13 1.98 -13.94 -0.75
CA PHE A 13 2.20 -13.30 0.55
C PHE A 13 3.06 -12.05 0.46
N PHE A 14 4.11 -12.05 -0.35
CA PHE A 14 4.91 -10.85 -0.57
C PHE A 14 4.11 -9.72 -1.21
N GLY A 15 3.28 -10.00 -2.22
CA GLY A 15 2.40 -9.00 -2.83
C GLY A 15 1.46 -8.36 -1.81
N PHE A 16 0.83 -9.17 -0.96
CA PHE A 16 -0.02 -8.68 0.12
C PHE A 16 0.72 -7.80 1.13
N VAL A 17 1.89 -8.26 1.59
CA VAL A 17 2.73 -7.51 2.53
C VAL A 17 3.19 -6.19 1.91
N LEU A 18 3.55 -6.18 0.63
CA LEU A 18 3.98 -4.97 -0.06
C LEU A 18 2.86 -3.94 -0.17
N VAL A 19 1.65 -4.37 -0.55
CA VAL A 19 0.48 -3.47 -0.57
C VAL A 19 0.22 -2.90 0.82
N LYS A 20 0.35 -3.72 1.88
CA LYS A 20 0.19 -3.25 3.25
C LYS A 20 1.29 -2.31 3.72
N ALA A 21 2.54 -2.53 3.30
CA ALA A 21 3.62 -1.60 3.60
C ALA A 21 3.36 -0.22 2.98
N ILE A 22 2.86 -0.20 1.74
CA ILE A 22 2.53 1.03 1.01
C ILE A 22 1.33 1.74 1.63
N ASP A 23 0.30 0.98 2.02
CA ASP A 23 -0.84 1.49 2.80
C ASP A 23 -0.37 2.19 4.07
N SER A 24 0.47 1.53 4.88
CA SER A 24 1.04 2.13 6.09
C SER A 24 1.88 3.38 5.79
N VAL A 25 2.68 3.39 4.72
CA VAL A 25 3.46 4.58 4.31
C VAL A 25 2.54 5.73 3.90
N LEU A 26 1.53 5.48 3.07
CA LEU A 26 0.60 6.51 2.63
C LEU A 26 -0.21 7.05 3.81
N SER A 27 -0.72 6.19 4.69
CA SER A 27 -1.43 6.61 5.90
C SER A 27 -0.52 7.44 6.82
N PHE A 28 0.74 7.04 6.98
CA PHE A 28 1.70 7.81 7.77
C PHE A 28 2.02 9.17 7.12
N ILE A 29 2.20 9.23 5.80
CA ILE A 29 2.44 10.48 5.08
C ILE A 29 1.22 11.39 5.18
N VAL A 30 0.01 10.88 4.94
CA VAL A 30 -1.24 11.65 5.08
C VAL A 30 -1.37 12.16 6.51
N TYR A 31 -1.08 11.32 7.50
CA TYR A 31 -1.10 11.70 8.90
C TYR A 31 -0.08 12.79 9.22
N ALA A 32 1.19 12.58 8.88
CA ALA A 32 2.27 13.54 9.10
C ALA A 32 1.98 14.84 8.36
N TYR A 33 1.51 14.73 7.11
CA TYR A 33 1.09 15.87 6.33
C TYR A 33 0.01 16.62 7.07
N LEU A 34 -1.11 15.97 7.51
CA LEU A 34 -2.26 16.51 8.27
C LEU A 34 -2.04 16.81 9.77
N HIS A 35 -0.87 16.56 10.34
CA HIS A 35 -0.55 16.95 11.73
C HIS A 35 0.70 17.84 11.86
N LEU A 36 1.54 17.97 10.83
CA LEU A 36 2.74 18.84 10.89
C LEU A 36 2.52 20.28 10.40
N GLY A 37 1.29 20.64 10.00
CA GLY A 37 0.93 21.97 9.50
C GLY A 37 1.31 22.24 8.04
N PHE A 38 1.87 21.27 7.30
CA PHE A 38 2.30 21.45 5.91
C PHE A 38 1.17 21.73 4.90
N TRP A 39 -0.11 21.64 5.33
CA TRP A 39 -1.28 21.93 4.50
C TRP A 39 -1.75 23.38 4.57
N GLN A 40 -1.19 24.21 5.46
CA GLN A 40 -1.66 25.59 5.65
C GLN A 40 -1.53 26.46 4.38
N GLU A 41 -0.67 26.06 3.44
CA GLU A 41 -0.45 26.76 2.18
C GLU A 41 -1.41 26.34 1.05
N PHE A 42 -2.18 25.25 1.23
CA PHE A 42 -3.01 24.67 0.17
C PHE A 42 -4.50 24.74 0.51
N SER A 43 -5.34 24.94 -0.51
CA SER A 43 -6.79 24.95 -0.31
C SER A 43 -7.31 23.53 0.01
N VAL A 44 -8.36 23.46 0.85
CA VAL A 44 -9.07 22.21 1.18
C VAL A 44 -9.50 21.47 -0.08
N LEU A 45 -10.00 22.21 -1.08
CA LEU A 45 -10.46 21.63 -2.33
C LEU A 45 -9.32 20.98 -3.12
N PHE A 46 -8.14 21.62 -3.17
CA PHE A 46 -6.96 21.03 -3.81
C PHE A 46 -6.50 19.75 -3.11
N LEU A 47 -6.49 19.74 -1.78
CA LEU A 47 -6.10 18.59 -0.96
C LEU A 47 -7.05 17.40 -1.12
N SER A 48 -8.35 17.67 -1.14
CA SER A 48 -9.40 16.65 -1.31
C SER A 48 -9.29 15.88 -2.62
N TYR A 49 -8.70 16.45 -3.67
CA TYR A 49 -8.50 15.76 -4.96
C TYR A 49 -7.08 15.24 -5.16
N SER A 50 -6.06 16.00 -4.76
CA SER A 50 -4.65 15.63 -4.98
C SER A 50 -4.26 14.36 -4.23
N ILE A 51 -4.71 14.19 -2.98
CA ILE A 51 -4.34 13.03 -2.16
C ILE A 51 -4.93 11.73 -2.71
N PRO A 52 -6.23 11.64 -3.06
CA PRO A 52 -6.78 10.46 -3.73
C PRO A 52 -6.08 10.11 -5.05
N ILE A 53 -5.76 11.11 -5.87
CA ILE A 53 -5.04 10.90 -7.14
C ILE A 53 -3.64 10.33 -6.88
N LEU A 54 -2.93 10.88 -5.89
CA LEU A 54 -1.62 10.38 -5.49
C LEU A 54 -1.69 8.93 -4.98
N ALA A 55 -2.67 8.63 -4.12
CA ALA A 55 -2.88 7.28 -3.62
C ALA A 55 -3.12 6.30 -4.78
N LEU A 56 -4.02 6.64 -5.70
CA LEU A 56 -4.31 5.83 -6.87
C LEU A 56 -3.05 5.60 -7.72
N ALA A 57 -2.26 6.64 -7.97
CA ALA A 57 -1.01 6.53 -8.73
C ALA A 57 -0.01 5.59 -8.05
N VAL A 58 0.21 5.73 -6.74
CA VAL A 58 1.13 4.89 -5.98
C VAL A 58 0.69 3.42 -5.98
N TYR A 59 -0.61 3.15 -5.77
CA TYR A 59 -1.13 1.79 -5.84
C TYR A 59 -1.05 1.20 -7.25
N ALA A 60 -1.37 1.97 -8.29
CA ALA A 60 -1.23 1.54 -9.68
C ALA A 60 0.22 1.19 -10.02
N LEU A 61 1.19 2.03 -9.62
CA LEU A 61 2.62 1.75 -9.79
C LEU A 61 3.05 0.49 -9.06
N THR A 62 2.52 0.25 -7.86
CA THR A 62 2.78 -0.97 -7.09
C THR A 62 2.34 -2.22 -7.84
N ILE A 63 1.10 -2.20 -8.34
CA ILE A 63 0.55 -3.31 -9.13
C ILE A 63 1.41 -3.55 -10.38
N LEU A 64 1.73 -2.48 -11.12
CA LEU A 64 2.55 -2.57 -12.33
C LEU A 64 3.95 -3.12 -12.05
N PHE A 65 4.62 -2.62 -11.01
CA PHE A 65 5.92 -3.11 -10.56
C PHE A 65 5.85 -4.62 -10.29
N PHE A 66 4.83 -5.04 -9.55
CA PHE A 66 4.67 -6.43 -9.15
C PHE A 66 4.35 -7.36 -10.32
N ILE A 67 3.43 -6.96 -11.21
CA ILE A 67 3.11 -7.68 -12.44
C ILE A 67 4.36 -7.81 -13.32
N LYS A 68 5.15 -6.73 -13.47
CA LYS A 68 6.38 -6.74 -14.26
C LYS A 68 7.39 -7.75 -13.70
N GLN A 69 7.59 -7.77 -12.39
CA GLN A 69 8.48 -8.72 -11.73
C GLN A 69 8.01 -10.17 -11.92
N LEU A 70 6.72 -10.44 -11.75
CA LEU A 70 6.16 -11.77 -11.99
C LEU A 70 6.22 -12.21 -13.45
N LYS A 71 6.02 -11.29 -14.40
CA LYS A 71 6.09 -11.60 -15.84
C LYS A 71 7.51 -11.98 -16.24
N LEU A 72 8.54 -11.29 -15.74
CA LEU A 72 9.95 -11.64 -15.95
C LEU A 72 10.26 -13.05 -15.42
N ILE A 73 9.65 -13.42 -14.29
CA ILE A 73 9.79 -14.75 -13.69
C ILE A 73 9.04 -15.81 -14.52
N SER A 74 7.85 -15.48 -15.01
CA SER A 74 6.98 -16.38 -15.78
C SER A 74 7.51 -16.68 -17.19
N ILE A 75 8.16 -15.74 -17.87
CA ILE A 75 8.67 -15.95 -19.24
C ILE A 75 9.75 -17.03 -19.29
N ASN A 76 10.55 -17.17 -18.23
CA ASN A 76 11.60 -18.19 -18.15
C ASN A 76 11.16 -19.48 -17.45
N PHE A 77 9.90 -19.56 -17.01
CA PHE A 77 9.23 -20.70 -16.34
C PHE A 77 10.03 -21.50 -15.30
N ASP A 78 11.13 -20.95 -14.79
CA ASP A 78 11.91 -21.54 -13.72
C ASP A 78 11.71 -20.73 -12.43
N LEU A 79 10.49 -20.84 -11.88
CA LEU A 79 10.16 -20.33 -10.55
C LEU A 79 11.11 -20.90 -9.46
N GLN A 80 11.86 -21.98 -9.75
CA GLN A 80 12.89 -22.50 -8.84
C GLN A 80 14.18 -21.67 -8.85
N ARG A 81 14.45 -20.91 -9.93
CA ARG A 81 15.61 -19.99 -10.04
C ARG A 81 15.27 -18.53 -9.71
N ALA A 82 14.00 -18.16 -9.70
CA ALA A 82 13.57 -16.83 -9.31
C ALA A 82 13.87 -16.59 -7.83
N LYS A 83 14.99 -15.89 -7.56
CA LYS A 83 15.37 -15.52 -6.19
C LYS A 83 14.27 -14.63 -5.60
N PHE A 84 13.64 -15.13 -4.55
CA PHE A 84 12.70 -14.34 -3.75
C PHE A 84 13.40 -13.08 -3.24
N PRO A 85 12.82 -11.88 -3.41
CA PRO A 85 13.44 -10.63 -3.00
C PRO A 85 13.33 -10.45 -1.48
N LEU A 86 14.06 -11.28 -0.74
CA LEU A 86 13.97 -11.40 0.72
C LEU A 86 14.18 -10.05 1.43
N PHE A 87 15.12 -9.24 0.96
CA PHE A 87 15.38 -7.92 1.53
C PHE A 87 14.19 -6.97 1.38
N LEU A 88 13.56 -6.94 0.19
CA LEU A 88 12.36 -6.11 -0.05
C LEU A 88 11.16 -6.62 0.76
N TYR A 89 11.02 -7.95 0.89
CA TYR A 89 10.00 -8.54 1.74
C TYR A 89 10.18 -8.13 3.20
N LEU A 90 11.40 -8.29 3.75
CA LEU A 90 11.71 -7.93 5.13
C LEU A 90 11.50 -6.44 5.37
N SER A 91 11.95 -5.56 4.48
CA SER A 91 11.71 -4.12 4.62
C SER A 91 10.22 -3.81 4.60
N ALA A 92 9.44 -4.46 3.71
CA ALA A 92 7.99 -4.26 3.65
C ALA A 92 7.28 -4.74 4.92
N VAL A 93 7.67 -5.89 5.48
CA VAL A 93 7.14 -6.40 6.76
C VAL A 93 7.43 -5.40 7.88
N VAL A 94 8.68 -4.94 7.99
CA VAL A 94 9.09 -3.98 9.02
C VAL A 94 8.29 -2.69 8.90
N ILE A 95 8.14 -2.16 7.69
CA ILE A 95 7.36 -0.95 7.43
C ILE A 95 5.89 -1.16 7.84
N ALA A 96 5.26 -2.23 7.39
CA ALA A 96 3.84 -2.52 7.68
C ALA A 96 3.57 -2.68 9.18
N ILE A 97 4.52 -3.24 9.93
CA ILE A 97 4.37 -3.47 11.37
C ILE A 97 4.71 -2.23 12.19
N LEU A 98 5.76 -1.48 11.84
CA LEU A 98 6.26 -0.38 12.66
C LEU A 98 5.54 0.96 12.43
N LEU A 99 5.08 1.24 11.21
CA LEU A 99 4.47 2.54 10.93
C LEU A 99 3.13 2.73 11.65
N ASN A 100 2.33 1.67 11.81
CA ASN A 100 1.05 1.74 12.51
C ASN A 100 1.19 2.16 14.00
N PRO A 101 2.04 1.52 14.83
CA PRO A 101 2.26 1.93 16.22
C PRO A 101 3.00 3.27 16.33
N LEU A 102 3.85 3.62 15.36
CA LEU A 102 4.44 4.96 15.31
C LEU A 102 3.34 6.01 15.12
N GLN A 103 2.44 5.82 14.16
CA GLN A 103 1.32 6.71 13.93
C GLN A 103 0.46 6.89 15.19
N SER A 104 0.14 5.81 15.92
CA SER A 104 -0.66 5.92 17.15
C SER A 104 0.06 6.67 18.28
N LYS A 105 1.39 6.53 18.39
CA LYS A 105 2.17 7.34 19.35
C LYS A 105 2.20 8.81 18.96
N PHE A 106 2.39 9.12 17.68
CA PHE A 106 2.35 10.50 17.22
C PHE A 106 0.96 11.11 17.41
N THR A 107 -0.13 10.37 17.20
CA THR A 107 -1.49 10.89 17.43
C THR A 107 -1.70 11.37 18.86
N GLY A 108 -1.19 10.64 19.86
CA GLY A 108 -1.29 11.06 21.25
C GLY A 108 -0.55 12.37 21.52
N TRP A 109 0.69 12.46 21.05
CA TRP A 109 1.51 13.65 21.26
C TRP A 109 0.98 14.91 20.54
N TYR A 110 0.45 14.74 19.33
CA TYR A 110 -0.13 15.85 18.57
C TYR A 110 -1.50 16.27 19.08
N ALA A 111 -2.35 15.37 19.60
CA ALA A 111 -3.62 15.75 20.21
C ALA A 111 -3.44 16.73 21.39
N GLU A 112 -2.37 16.54 22.16
CA GLU A 112 -1.97 17.43 23.25
C GLU A 112 -1.46 18.79 22.75
N THR A 113 -0.87 18.84 21.55
CA THR A 113 -0.26 20.05 20.98
C THR A 113 -1.22 20.87 20.12
N PHE A 114 -2.20 20.23 19.46
CA PHE A 114 -3.21 20.90 18.63
C PHE A 114 -4.34 21.54 19.43
N SER A 115 -4.68 20.98 20.59
CA SER A 115 -5.68 21.56 21.49
C SER A 115 -5.30 22.96 22.00
N SER A 116 -4.03 23.37 21.84
CA SER A 116 -3.52 24.68 22.26
C SER A 116 -3.22 25.67 21.11
N ARG A 117 -3.45 25.32 19.83
CA ARG A 117 -3.18 26.24 18.69
C ARG A 117 -4.45 26.54 17.90
N GLU A 118 -4.71 27.82 17.65
CA GLU A 118 -5.75 28.24 16.71
C GLU A 118 -5.40 27.76 15.29
N THR A 119 -6.26 26.92 14.71
CA THR A 119 -6.11 26.44 13.33
C THR A 119 -6.88 27.34 12.36
N ILE A 120 -6.31 27.59 11.19
CA ILE A 120 -6.92 28.40 10.10
C ILE A 120 -8.23 27.76 9.58
N TYR A 121 -8.37 26.43 9.71
CA TYR A 121 -9.51 25.66 9.23
C TYR A 121 -10.46 25.26 10.37
N LYS A 122 -11.76 25.15 10.04
CA LYS A 122 -12.76 24.59 10.94
C LYS A 122 -12.51 23.10 11.12
N PHE A 123 -12.86 22.59 12.30
CA PHE A 123 -12.74 21.16 12.62
C PHE A 123 -13.47 20.26 11.60
N GLU A 124 -14.62 20.72 11.08
CA GLU A 124 -15.40 20.01 10.05
C GLU A 124 -14.62 19.79 8.75
N ASP A 125 -13.85 20.79 8.30
CA ASP A 125 -13.05 20.71 7.08
C ASP A 125 -11.90 19.71 7.22
N ILE A 126 -11.24 19.72 8.39
CA ILE A 126 -10.16 18.78 8.73
C ILE A 126 -10.70 17.35 8.79
N LEU A 127 -11.86 17.16 9.44
CA LEU A 127 -12.50 15.85 9.54
C LEU A 127 -12.93 15.30 8.17
N SER A 128 -13.48 16.17 7.32
CA SER A 128 -13.86 15.83 5.94
C SER A 128 -12.65 15.43 5.10
N LEU A 129 -11.56 16.19 5.16
CA LEU A 129 -10.28 15.87 4.51
C LEU A 129 -9.74 14.52 4.99
N TYR A 130 -9.69 14.30 6.30
CA TYR A 130 -9.24 13.04 6.87
C TYR A 130 -10.12 11.86 6.41
N GLY A 131 -11.44 12.05 6.38
CA GLY A 131 -12.38 11.04 5.90
C GLY A 131 -12.17 10.66 4.43
N ILE A 132 -12.08 11.64 3.53
CA ILE A 132 -11.88 11.42 2.09
C ILE A 132 -10.53 10.75 1.82
N THR A 133 -9.47 11.21 2.49
CA THR A 133 -8.12 10.68 2.29
C THR A 133 -8.03 9.23 2.76
N ASN A 134 -8.53 8.93 3.96
CA ASN A 134 -8.54 7.58 4.50
C ASN A 134 -9.44 6.63 3.70
N ALA A 135 -10.62 7.08 3.27
CA ALA A 135 -11.48 6.29 2.41
C ALA A 135 -10.79 5.95 1.08
N SER A 136 -10.14 6.95 0.48
CA SER A 136 -9.47 6.78 -0.82
C SER A 136 -8.28 5.82 -0.73
N THR A 137 -7.46 5.92 0.31
CA THR A 137 -6.33 4.99 0.52
C THR A 137 -6.82 3.57 0.74
N VAL A 138 -7.83 3.37 1.59
CA VAL A 138 -8.42 2.06 1.88
C VAL A 138 -9.03 1.43 0.62
N ILE A 139 -9.82 2.20 -0.14
CA ILE A 139 -10.45 1.72 -1.38
C ILE A 139 -9.36 1.30 -2.39
N CYS A 140 -8.35 2.14 -2.59
CA CYS A 140 -7.26 1.81 -3.53
C CYS A 140 -6.45 0.58 -3.09
N ALA A 141 -6.21 0.41 -1.79
CA ALA A 141 -5.55 -0.77 -1.24
C ALA A 141 -6.33 -2.05 -1.55
N TRP A 142 -7.66 -2.03 -1.34
CA TRP A 142 -8.53 -3.17 -1.63
C TRP A 142 -8.59 -3.48 -3.12
N VAL A 143 -8.69 -2.46 -3.98
CA VAL A 143 -8.63 -2.64 -5.43
C VAL A 143 -7.30 -3.28 -5.83
N ALA A 144 -6.17 -2.82 -5.29
CA ALA A 144 -4.85 -3.40 -5.57
C ALA A 144 -4.77 -4.87 -5.14
N ILE A 145 -5.28 -5.21 -3.96
CA ILE A 145 -5.38 -6.58 -3.46
C ILE A 145 -6.21 -7.46 -4.40
N ILE A 146 -7.38 -6.99 -4.83
CA ILE A 146 -8.28 -7.75 -5.71
C ILE A 146 -7.60 -8.00 -7.06
N VAL A 147 -6.99 -6.97 -7.66
CA VAL A 147 -6.31 -7.07 -8.96
C VAL A 147 -5.14 -8.07 -8.88
N LEU A 148 -4.31 -7.97 -7.85
CA LEU A 148 -3.20 -8.91 -7.64
C LEU A 148 -3.70 -10.34 -7.42
N SER A 149 -4.76 -10.53 -6.63
CA SER A 149 -5.36 -11.84 -6.37
C SER A 149 -5.87 -12.50 -7.65
N ILE A 150 -6.58 -11.75 -8.51
CA ILE A 150 -7.04 -12.23 -9.82
C ILE A 150 -5.84 -12.59 -10.72
N TYR A 151 -4.80 -11.76 -10.72
CA TYR A 151 -3.59 -12.01 -11.52
C TYR A 151 -2.86 -13.29 -11.07
N PHE A 152 -2.72 -13.50 -9.76
CA PHE A 152 -2.14 -14.71 -9.20
C PHE A 152 -2.94 -15.97 -9.55
N TYR A 153 -4.28 -15.89 -9.45
CA TYR A 153 -5.14 -17.01 -9.81
C TYR A 153 -4.98 -17.39 -11.29
N ARG A 154 -4.81 -16.41 -12.18
CA ARG A 154 -4.54 -16.67 -13.60
C ARG A 154 -3.20 -17.40 -13.81
N ILE A 155 -2.14 -16.97 -13.12
CA ILE A 155 -0.83 -17.65 -13.18
C ILE A 155 -0.94 -19.09 -12.66
N TYR A 156 -1.60 -19.27 -11.52
CA TYR A 156 -1.84 -20.60 -10.94
C TYR A 156 -2.54 -21.51 -11.95
N LYS A 157 -3.67 -21.07 -12.51
CA LYS A 157 -4.46 -21.86 -13.46
C LYS A 157 -3.67 -22.22 -14.72
N LYS A 158 -2.85 -21.29 -15.24
CA LYS A 158 -1.97 -21.55 -16.38
C LYS A 158 -0.93 -22.63 -16.05
N SER A 159 -0.30 -22.54 -14.88
CA SER A 159 0.68 -23.54 -14.44
C SER A 159 0.08 -24.93 -14.23
N GLU A 160 -1.19 -25.03 -13.82
CA GLU A 160 -1.88 -26.32 -13.68
C GLU A 160 -2.18 -26.99 -15.03
N LEU A 161 -2.49 -26.20 -16.06
CA LEU A 161 -2.81 -26.71 -17.41
C LEU A 161 -1.58 -27.25 -18.14
N GLU A 162 -0.43 -26.61 -18.01
CA GLU A 162 0.83 -27.05 -18.62
C GLU A 162 1.39 -28.35 -18.01
N ILE A 163 0.91 -28.74 -16.81
CA ILE A 163 1.28 -30.01 -16.15
C ILE A 163 0.44 -31.20 -16.64
N LYS A 164 -0.71 -30.95 -17.28
CA LYS A 164 -1.62 -32.00 -17.77
C LYS A 164 -1.36 -32.42 -19.23
N GLN A 165 -0.43 -31.77 -19.92
CA GLN A 165 0.02 -32.11 -21.28
C GLN A 165 1.34 -32.89 -21.21
#